data_AF-A0A6V8E3Y5-F1
#
_entry.id   AF-A0A6V8E3Y5-F1
#
_cell.length_a   1.000
_cell.length_b   1.000
_cell.length_c   1.000
_cell.angle_alpha   90.00
_cell.angle_beta   90.00
_cell.angle_gamma   90.00
#
_symmetry.space_group_name_H-M   'P 1'
#
loop_
_entity.id
_entity.type
_entity.pdbx_description
1 polymer ?
#
loop_
_entity_poly.entity_id
_entity_poly.type
_entity_poly.pdbx_seq_one_letter_code
_entity_poly.pdbx_strand_id
1 'polypeptide(L)' 'MRTLRTVIMGSMMVLPGLLLGLIVWYITGKPESEPLETLICNGIPAVSVVLGLFFGWQTGEEYSATYEG' A
#
# COMPACT_ATOMS: atom_id res chain seq x y z
N MET A 1 -7.47 -12.43 -14.86
CA MET A 1 -6.07 -12.63 -14.43
C MET A 1 -5.86 -12.06 -13.03
N ARG A 2 -5.88 -12.94 -12.02
CA ARG A 2 -5.85 -12.56 -10.60
C ARG A 2 -4.59 -11.76 -10.22
N THR A 3 -3.42 -12.21 -10.66
CA THR A 3 -2.10 -11.62 -10.34
C THR A 3 -1.89 -10.23 -10.93
N LEU A 4 -2.35 -9.97 -12.15
CA LEU A 4 -2.16 -8.67 -12.79
C LEU A 4 -3.00 -7.59 -12.08
N ARG A 5 -4.23 -7.92 -11.69
CA ARG A 5 -5.09 -7.01 -10.92
C ARG A 5 -4.53 -6.74 -9.52
N THR A 6 -4.00 -7.76 -8.84
CA THR A 6 -3.41 -7.59 -7.50
C THR A 6 -2.23 -6.64 -7.55
N VAL A 7 -1.36 -6.78 -8.55
CA VAL A 7 -0.20 -5.90 -8.74
C VAL A 7 -0.63 -4.47 -9.02
N ILE A 8 -1.66 -4.25 -9.85
CA ILE A 8 -2.19 -2.91 -10.10
C ILE A 8 -2.71 -2.26 -8.81
N MET A 9 -3.53 -2.97 -8.04
CA MET A 9 -4.07 -2.47 -6.76
C MET A 9 -2.96 -2.17 -5.74
N GLY A 10 -1.96 -3.06 -5.63
CA GLY A 10 -0.79 -2.84 -4.78
C GLY A 10 0.06 -1.63 -5.20
N SER A 11 0.27 -1.45 -6.51
CA SER A 11 1.05 -0.32 -7.04
C SER A 11 0.36 1.03 -6.84
N MET A 12 -0.97 1.08 -6.93
CA MET A 12 -1.75 2.28 -6.66
C MET A 12 -1.70 2.70 -5.19
N MET A 13 -1.39 1.79 -4.27
CA MET A 13 -1.24 2.07 -2.84
C MET A 13 0.08 2.77 -2.47
N VAL A 14 1.04 2.88 -3.39
CA VAL A 14 2.30 3.62 -3.15
C VAL A 14 2.02 5.10 -2.85
N LEU A 15 1.18 5.74 -3.65
CA LEU A 15 0.80 7.16 -3.49
C LEU A 15 0.11 7.47 -2.15
N PRO A 16 -0.97 6.78 -1.76
CA PRO A 16 -1.59 7.01 -0.45
C PRO A 16 -0.67 6.60 0.70
N GLY A 17 0.18 5.57 0.54
CA GLY A 17 1.18 5.19 1.53
C GLY A 17 2.23 6.28 1.79
N LEU A 18 2.73 6.92 0.73
CA LEU A 18 3.65 8.06 0.83
C LEU A 18 2.98 9.28 1.47
N LEU A 19 1.73 9.58 1.11
CA LEU A 19 0.96 10.66 1.73
C LEU A 19 0.74 10.42 3.24
N LEU A 20 0.39 9.18 3.63
CA LEU A 20 0.24 8.82 5.03
C LEU A 20 1.58 8.91 5.78
N GLY A 21 2.67 8.47 5.18
CA GLY A 21 4.03 8.63 5.74
C GLY A 21 4.36 10.10 6.01
N LEU A 22 4.08 10.98 5.04
CA LEU A 22 4.30 12.43 5.17
C LEU A 22 3.46 13.05 6.30
N ILE A 23 2.18 12.67 6.41
CA ILE A 23 1.29 13.16 7.47
C ILE A 23 1.81 12.73 8.85
N VAL A 24 2.17 11.45 9.00
CA VAL A 24 2.68 10.91 10.27
C VAL A 24 4.00 11.58 10.64
N TRP A 25 4.90 11.78 9.68
CA TRP A 25 6.16 12.50 9.90
C TRP A 25 5.92 13.93 10.41
N TYR A 26 4.97 14.65 9.81
CA TYR A 26 4.64 16.01 10.20
C TYR A 26 4.05 16.10 11.61
N ILE A 27 3.13 15.18 11.96
CA ILE A 27 2.49 15.13 13.28
C ILE A 27 3.49 14.71 14.38
N THR A 28 4.46 13.86 14.04
CA THR A 28 5.50 13.40 14.98
C THR A 28 6.58 14.47 15.23
N GLY A 29 6.44 15.65 14.63
CA GLY A 29 7.35 16.78 14.86
C GLY A 29 8.59 16.75 13.98
N LYS A 30 8.57 16.03 12.85
CA LYS A 30 9.66 15.93 11.88
C LYS A 30 10.94 15.36 12.52
N PRO A 31 10.89 14.12 13.04
CA PRO A 31 12.09 13.48 13.56
C PRO A 31 13.09 13.28 12.42
N GLU A 32 14.32 13.78 12.62
CA GLU A 32 15.49 13.53 11.76
C GLU A 32 16.45 12.50 12.39
N SER A 33 16.02 11.87 13.49
CA SER A 33 16.80 10.86 14.19
C SER A 33 16.45 9.46 13.71
N GLU A 34 17.49 8.69 13.41
CA GLU A 34 17.38 7.25 13.23
C GLU A 34 17.05 6.58 14.57
N PRO A 35 16.15 5.57 14.61
CA PRO A 35 15.52 4.87 13.48
C PRO A 35 14.12 5.38 13.09
N LEU A 36 13.64 6.46 13.71
CA LEU A 36 12.25 6.93 13.55
C LEU A 36 11.99 7.48 12.14
N GLU A 37 12.95 8.20 11.56
CA GLU A 37 12.84 8.69 10.19
C GLU A 37 12.70 7.52 9.20
N THR A 38 13.61 6.55 9.24
CA THR A 38 13.55 5.36 8.38
C THR A 38 12.24 4.59 8.53
N LEU A 39 11.73 4.41 9.76
CA LEU A 39 10.48 3.69 10.00
C LEU A 39 9.27 4.40 9.40
N ILE A 40 9.18 5.72 9.55
CA ILE A 40 8.04 6.51 9.09
C ILE A 40 8.09 6.67 7.57
N CYS A 41 9.24 7.04 7.02
CA CYS A 41 9.39 7.37 5.61
C CYS A 41 9.49 6.12 4.70
N ASN A 42 9.94 4.97 5.21
CA ASN A 42 10.06 3.73 4.43
C ASN A 42 9.12 2.63 4.92
N GLY A 43 8.94 2.49 6.23
CA GLY A 43 8.08 1.44 6.80
C GLY A 43 6.60 1.65 6.47
N ILE A 44 6.07 2.86 6.64
CA ILE A 44 4.66 3.15 6.38
C ILE A 44 4.30 2.93 4.89
N PRO A 45 5.06 3.47 3.91
CA PRO A 45 4.79 3.19 2.50
C PRO A 45 4.93 1.70 2.14
N ALA A 46 5.93 1.00 2.69
CA ALA A 46 6.10 -0.42 2.44
C ALA A 46 4.91 -1.26 2.95
N VAL A 47 4.46 -1.00 4.19
CA VAL A 47 3.29 -1.67 4.77
C VAL A 47 2.02 -1.37 3.96
N SER A 48 1.85 -0.13 3.50
CA SER A 48 0.71 0.25 2.67
C SER A 48 0.64 -0.56 1.36
N VAL A 49 1.77 -0.74 0.68
CA VAL A 49 1.84 -1.57 -0.54
C VAL A 49 1.55 -3.04 -0.24
N VAL A 50 2.12 -3.59 0.84
CA VAL A 50 1.88 -4.98 1.25
C VAL A 50 0.40 -5.22 1.55
N LEU A 51 -0.24 -4.30 2.27
CA LEU A 51 -1.68 -4.35 2.54
C LEU A 51 -2.50 -4.23 1.24
N GLY A 52 -2.11 -3.36 0.32
CA GLY A 52 -2.73 -3.24 -1.01
C GLY A 52 -2.67 -4.52 -1.82
N LEU A 53 -1.53 -5.21 -1.80
CA LEU A 53 -1.34 -6.52 -2.43
C LEU A 53 -2.19 -7.60 -1.74
N PHE A 54 -2.24 -7.60 -0.41
CA PHE A 54 -3.03 -8.56 0.37
C PHE A 54 -4.53 -8.41 0.11
N PHE A 55 -5.06 -7.19 0.16
CA PHE A 55 -6.47 -6.92 -0.13
C PHE A 55 -6.80 -7.18 -1.60
N GLY A 56 -5.92 -6.80 -2.52
CA GLY A 56 -6.06 -7.13 -3.94
C GLY A 56 -6.12 -8.64 -4.18
N TRP A 57 -5.41 -9.44 -3.39
CA TRP A 57 -5.36 -10.90 -3.52
C TRP A 57 -6.62 -11.58 -3.00
N GLN A 58 -7.15 -11.10 -1.88
CA GLN A 58 -8.43 -11.58 -1.34
C GLN A 58 -9.62 -11.19 -2.22
N THR A 59 -9.68 -9.94 -2.69
CA THR A 59 -10.79 -9.43 -3.51
C THR A 59 -10.67 -9.76 -5.00
N GLY A 60 -9.57 -10.40 -5.42
CA GLY A 60 -9.27 -10.71 -6.82
C GLY A 60 -10.23 -11.70 -7.49
N GLU A 61 -11.02 -12.44 -6.71
CA GLU A 61 -12.04 -13.39 -7.20
C GLU A 61 -13.34 -12.68 -7.62
N GLU A 62 -13.66 -11.51 -7.05
CA GLU A 62 -14.94 -10.80 -7.26
C GLU A 62 -15.15 -10.25 -8.67
N TYR A 63 -14.10 -10.21 -9.51
CA TYR A 63 -14.29 -10.00 -10.94
C TYR A 63 -13.48 -10.96 -11.81
N SER A 64 -13.38 -12.23 -11.42
CA SER A 64 -13.36 -13.24 -12.49
C SER A 64 -14.65 -13.04 -13.25
N ALA A 65 -14.57 -12.59 -14.50
CA ALA A 65 -15.72 -12.55 -15.38
C ALA A 65 -16.33 -13.96 -15.32
N THR A 66 -17.49 -14.08 -14.68
CA THR A 66 -18.39 -15.18 -14.93
C THR A 66 -18.70 -15.09 -16.41
N TYR A 67 -17.95 -15.84 -17.22
CA TYR A 67 -18.36 -16.20 -18.55
C TYR A 67 -19.50 -17.22 -18.40
N GLU A 68 -20.64 -16.75 -17.89
CA GLU A 68 -21.91 -17.45 -18.02
C GLU A 68 -22.27 -17.35 -19.50
N GLY A 69 -22.13 -18.48 -20.19
CA GLY A 69 -22.83 -18.72 -21.45
C GLY A 69 -24.31 -18.98 -21.22
#